data_AF-A0A6S7AR32-F1
#
_entry.id   AF-A0A6S7AR32-F1
#
_cell.length_a   1.000
_cell.length_b   1.000
_cell.length_c   1.000
_cell.angle_alpha   90.00
_cell.angle_beta   90.00
_cell.angle_gamma   90.00
#
_symmetry.space_group_name_H-M   'P 1'
#
loop_
_entity.id
_entity.type
_entity.pdbx_description
1 polymer ?
#
loop_
_entity_poly.entity_id
_entity_poly.type
_entity_poly.pdbx_seq_one_letter_code
_entity_poly.pdbx_strand_id
1 'polypeptide(L)'
;MPDDCNAGGLAPREVNSPHLQPTEIGAMATNYESEITLFLKDFKQSHPGTEERQREGRARLWDKPQDSELLEGFRAARVPQKPYVYSAD
;
A
#
# COMPACT_ATOMS: atom_id res chain seq x y z
N MET A 1 32.81 -39.72 -27.27
CA MET A 1 31.51 -39.28 -27.81
C MET A 1 31.41 -37.78 -27.60
N PRO A 2 31.43 -36.97 -28.67
CA PRO A 2 31.09 -35.56 -28.62
C PRO A 2 29.59 -35.41 -28.90
N ASP A 3 28.84 -34.84 -27.97
CA ASP A 3 27.50 -34.34 -28.24
C ASP A 3 27.58 -32.83 -28.45
N ASP A 4 27.37 -32.45 -29.70
CA ASP A 4 27.28 -31.07 -30.17
C ASP A 4 25.96 -30.41 -29.75
N CYS A 5 25.99 -29.06 -29.77
CA CYS A 5 24.86 -28.15 -30.01
C CYS A 5 23.80 -27.94 -28.90
N ASN A 6 23.80 -26.75 -28.27
CA ASN A 6 23.11 -25.61 -28.87
C ASN A 6 23.37 -24.33 -28.04
N ALA A 7 23.91 -23.32 -28.70
CA ALA A 7 24.07 -21.97 -28.19
C ALA A 7 22.70 -21.28 -28.06
N GLY A 8 22.27 -21.05 -26.84
CA GLY A 8 21.14 -20.19 -26.52
C GLY A 8 21.56 -19.15 -25.51
N GLY A 9 22.13 -18.04 -25.99
CA GLY A 9 22.37 -16.87 -25.16
C GLY A 9 21.05 -16.41 -24.55
N LEU A 10 20.87 -16.62 -23.25
CA LEU A 10 19.79 -16.03 -22.48
C LEU A 10 20.13 -14.55 -22.31
N ALA A 11 19.74 -13.74 -23.31
CA ALA A 11 19.65 -12.31 -23.15
C ALA A 11 18.82 -12.00 -21.89
N PRO A 12 19.21 -11.01 -21.06
CA PRO A 12 18.36 -10.58 -19.97
C PRO A 12 17.02 -10.17 -20.57
N ARG A 13 15.94 -10.78 -20.08
CA ARG A 13 14.58 -10.34 -20.41
C ARG A 13 14.46 -8.90 -19.95
N GLU A 14 14.56 -7.98 -20.91
CA GLU A 14 14.30 -6.57 -20.73
C GLU A 14 12.87 -6.46 -20.20
N VAL A 15 12.77 -6.19 -18.90
CA VAL A 15 11.51 -5.84 -18.25
C VAL A 15 11.16 -4.47 -18.82
N ASN A 16 10.49 -4.49 -19.96
CA ASN A 16 9.88 -3.32 -20.55
C ASN A 16 8.68 -2.99 -19.65
N SER A 17 8.96 -2.42 -18.48
CA SER A 17 7.99 -1.66 -17.72
C SER A 17 7.68 -0.45 -18.59
N PRO A 18 6.47 -0.36 -19.19
CA PRO A 18 6.09 0.89 -19.81
C PRO A 18 6.09 1.89 -18.67
N HIS A 19 7.00 2.86 -18.72
CA HIS A 19 6.94 4.02 -17.86
C HIS A 19 5.49 4.53 -17.89
N LEU A 20 4.86 4.57 -16.73
CA LEU A 20 3.56 5.23 -16.64
C LEU A 20 3.89 6.71 -16.72
N GLN A 21 3.78 7.27 -17.93
CA GLN A 21 3.84 8.72 -18.13
C GLN A 21 2.70 9.34 -17.33
N PRO A 22 2.96 10.25 -16.38
CA PRO A 22 1.92 10.98 -15.67
C PRO A 22 1.44 12.13 -16.54
N THR A 23 0.85 11.82 -17.68
CA THR A 23 0.17 12.80 -18.53
C THR A 23 -1.08 12.13 -19.07
N GLU A 24 -2.23 12.78 -18.87
CA GLU A 24 -3.54 12.46 -19.44
C GLU A 24 -4.55 11.65 -18.59
N ILE A 25 -4.64 11.92 -17.28
CA ILE A 25 -5.88 11.68 -16.51
C ILE A 25 -6.62 13.02 -16.38
N GLY A 26 -7.01 13.62 -17.50
CA GLY A 26 -7.36 15.05 -17.50
C GLY A 26 -8.31 15.52 -18.58
N ALA A 27 -9.07 14.65 -19.23
CA ALA A 27 -10.26 15.03 -20.01
C ALA A 27 -10.94 13.75 -20.49
N MET A 28 -12.27 13.78 -20.61
CA MET A 28 -13.12 12.68 -21.12
C MET A 28 -13.52 11.61 -20.10
N ALA A 29 -14.13 12.05 -19.00
CA ALA A 29 -15.33 11.36 -18.57
C ALA A 29 -16.28 12.32 -17.89
N THR A 30 -17.48 12.46 -18.46
CA THR A 30 -18.67 12.76 -17.66
C THR A 30 -18.92 11.54 -16.78
N ASN A 31 -18.07 11.41 -15.76
CA ASN A 31 -17.96 10.25 -14.89
C ASN A 31 -19.24 10.11 -14.09
N TYR A 32 -19.87 8.94 -14.13
CA TYR A 32 -20.87 8.59 -13.14
C TYR A 32 -20.25 8.72 -11.75
N GLU A 33 -20.77 9.63 -10.94
CA GLU A 33 -20.44 9.72 -9.52
C GLU A 33 -21.47 8.91 -8.73
N SER A 34 -21.01 8.07 -7.82
CA SER A 34 -21.92 7.33 -6.95
C SER A 34 -22.71 8.31 -6.07
N GLU A 35 -23.96 7.96 -5.74
CA GLU A 35 -24.81 8.76 -4.84
C GLU A 35 -24.11 9.05 -3.50
N ILE A 36 -23.34 8.08 -2.99
CA ILE A 36 -22.56 8.22 -1.77
C ILE A 36 -21.47 9.29 -1.92
N THR A 37 -20.81 9.35 -3.08
CA THR A 37 -19.79 10.35 -3.36
C THR A 37 -20.38 11.75 -3.37
N LEU A 38 -21.54 11.94 -3.99
CA LEU A 38 -22.27 13.21 -4.00
C LEU A 38 -22.68 13.60 -2.58
N PHE A 39 -23.29 12.67 -1.83
CA PHE A 39 -23.66 12.87 -0.44
C PHE A 39 -22.47 13.31 0.44
N LEU A 40 -21.32 12.65 0.31
CA LEU A 40 -20.13 13.00 1.08
C LEU A 40 -19.60 14.39 0.75
N LYS A 41 -19.68 14.82 -0.53
CA LYS A 41 -19.30 16.18 -0.93
C LYS A 41 -20.23 17.21 -0.29
N ASP A 42 -21.53 17.03 -0.39
CA ASP A 42 -22.53 17.94 0.19
C ASP A 42 -22.43 17.99 1.72
N PHE A 43 -22.19 16.85 2.34
CA PHE A 43 -22.00 16.76 3.79
C PHE A 43 -20.76 17.52 4.27
N LYS A 44 -19.64 17.42 3.55
CA LYS A 44 -18.42 18.17 3.86
C LYS A 44 -18.62 19.69 3.68
N GLN A 45 -19.37 20.11 2.67
CA GLN A 45 -19.69 21.52 2.45
C GLN A 45 -20.55 22.09 3.58
N SER A 46 -21.55 21.35 4.02
CA SER A 46 -22.43 21.75 5.13
C SER A 46 -21.76 21.71 6.50
N HIS A 47 -20.68 20.94 6.67
CA HIS A 47 -19.99 20.76 7.96
C HIS A 47 -18.46 20.95 7.85
N PRO A 48 -17.97 22.19 7.71
CA PRO A 48 -16.55 22.48 7.47
C PRO A 48 -15.60 22.04 8.61
N GLY A 49 -16.10 21.82 9.83
CA GLY A 49 -15.30 21.34 10.97
C GLY A 49 -15.22 19.81 11.12
N THR A 50 -15.80 19.04 10.20
CA THR A 50 -15.84 17.58 10.33
C THR A 50 -14.47 16.93 10.17
N GLU A 51 -13.62 17.44 9.29
CA GLU A 51 -12.29 16.86 9.09
C GLU A 51 -11.36 17.08 10.29
N GLU A 52 -11.46 18.24 10.94
CA GLU A 52 -10.72 18.53 12.17
C GLU A 52 -11.13 17.56 13.28
N ARG A 53 -12.43 17.42 13.53
CA ARG A 53 -12.97 16.43 14.49
C ARG A 53 -12.56 15.00 14.17
N GLN A 54 -12.48 14.63 12.89
CA GLN A 54 -11.96 13.32 12.49
C GLN A 54 -10.48 13.17 12.82
N ARG A 55 -9.65 14.20 12.58
CA ARG A 55 -8.22 14.19 12.93
C ARG A 55 -8.04 14.08 14.44
N GLU A 56 -8.78 14.85 15.23
CA GLU A 56 -8.77 14.79 16.69
C GLU A 56 -9.19 13.41 17.23
N GLY A 57 -10.25 12.84 16.65
CA GLY A 57 -10.73 11.51 16.99
C GLY A 57 -9.68 10.43 16.70
N ARG A 58 -9.00 10.51 15.55
CA ARG A 58 -7.88 9.62 15.24
C ARG A 58 -6.70 9.83 16.19
N ALA A 59 -6.28 11.07 16.39
CA ALA A 59 -5.12 11.39 17.24
C ALA A 59 -5.29 10.93 18.69
N ARG A 60 -6.53 10.87 19.19
CA ARG A 60 -6.81 10.41 20.56
C ARG A 60 -6.34 8.99 20.84
N LEU A 61 -6.60 8.04 19.94
CA LEU A 61 -6.34 6.61 20.18
C LEU A 61 -5.35 6.01 19.18
N TRP A 62 -5.28 6.53 17.97
CA TRP A 62 -4.60 5.88 16.84
C TRP A 62 -3.25 6.52 16.52
N ASP A 63 -3.16 7.85 16.49
CA ASP A 63 -1.89 8.54 16.16
C ASP A 63 -1.01 8.68 17.42
N LYS A 64 -0.50 7.56 17.94
CA LYS A 64 0.44 7.53 19.08
C LYS A 64 1.89 7.50 18.58
N PRO A 65 2.77 8.37 19.11
CA PRO A 65 4.19 8.28 18.78
C PRO A 65 4.76 6.99 19.35
N GLN A 66 5.49 6.24 18.52
CA GLN A 66 6.20 5.05 18.95
C GLN A 66 7.61 5.43 19.40
N ASP A 67 8.01 4.96 20.57
CA ASP A 67 9.38 5.09 21.05
C ASP A 67 10.31 4.16 20.22
N SER A 68 11.32 4.75 19.60
CA SER A 68 12.30 4.04 18.76
C SER A 68 13.19 3.10 19.56
N GLU A 69 13.56 3.46 20.79
CA GLU A 69 14.42 2.63 21.65
C GLU A 69 13.67 1.37 22.10
N LEU A 70 12.40 1.53 22.53
CA LEU A 70 11.54 0.39 22.85
C LEU A 70 11.30 -0.49 21.63
N LEU A 71 11.09 0.11 20.45
CA LEU A 71 10.90 -0.65 19.21
C LEU A 71 12.14 -1.50 18.87
N GLU A 72 13.34 -0.97 19.09
CA GLU A 72 14.59 -1.72 18.93
C GLU A 72 14.70 -2.85 19.95
N GLY A 73 14.37 -2.60 21.21
CA GLY A 73 14.30 -3.63 22.25
C GLY A 73 13.34 -4.76 21.90
N PHE A 74 12.14 -4.46 21.40
CA PHE A 74 11.18 -5.47 20.95
C PHE A 74 11.67 -6.26 19.73
N ARG A 75 12.41 -5.62 18.82
CA ARG A 75 13.03 -6.32 17.67
C ARG A 75 14.13 -7.27 18.13
N ALA A 76 14.97 -6.83 19.08
CA ALA A 76 16.04 -7.64 19.64
C ALA A 76 15.51 -8.84 20.45
N ALA A 77 14.40 -8.67 21.17
CA ALA A 77 13.76 -9.72 21.97
C ALA A 77 12.85 -10.67 21.15
N ARG A 78 12.75 -10.49 19.83
CA ARG A 78 11.81 -11.25 18.99
C ARG A 78 12.20 -12.73 18.90
N VAL A 79 11.32 -13.61 19.36
CA VAL A 79 11.48 -15.06 19.21
C VAL A 79 10.87 -15.51 17.88
N PRO A 80 11.59 -16.29 17.05
CA PRO A 80 11.02 -16.83 15.81
C PRO A 80 9.90 -17.82 16.14
N GLN A 81 8.70 -17.54 15.65
CA GLN A 81 7.53 -18.40 15.83
C GLN A 81 7.29 -19.22 14.56
N LYS A 82 6.95 -20.51 14.72
CA LYS A 82 6.54 -21.36 13.59
C LYS A 82 5.33 -20.73 12.87
N PRO A 83 5.22 -20.83 11.53
CA PRO A 83 4.08 -20.29 10.78
C PRO A 83 2.72 -20.83 11.24
N TYR A 84 2.72 -22.07 11.72
CA TYR A 84 1.56 -22.72 12.31
C TYR A 84 1.96 -23.28 13.68
N VAL A 85 1.35 -22.73 14.74
CA VAL A 85 1.65 -23.07 16.14
C VAL A 85 1.23 -24.51 16.48
N TYR A 86 0.28 -25.08 15.73
CA TYR A 86 -0.28 -26.40 15.98
C TYR A 86 -0.04 -27.40 14.86
N SER A 87 0.82 -27.08 13.89
CA SER A 87 1.26 -28.11 12.95
C SER A 87 2.10 -29.12 13.73
N ALA A 88 1.63 -30.36 13.78
CA ALA A 88 2.51 -31.49 14.08
C ALA A 88 3.58 -31.52 12.99
N ASP A 89 4.84 -31.56 13.39
CA ASP A 89 5.98 -31.70 12.47
C ASP A 89 5.88 -32.99 11.64
#